data_AF-A4JS82-F1
#
_entry.id   AF-A4JS82-F1
#
_cell.length_a   1.000
_cell.length_b   1.000
_cell.length_c   1.000
_cell.angle_alpha   90.00
_cell.angle_beta   90.00
_cell.angle_gamma   90.00
#
_symmetry.space_group_name_H-M   'P 1'
#
loop_
_entity.id
_entity.type
_entity.pdbx_description
1 polymer ?
#
loop_
_entity_poly.entity_id
_entity_poly.type
_entity_poly.pdbx_seq_one_letter_code
_entity_poly.pdbx_strand_id
1 'polypeptide(L)'
;MSTIPIVENRNSMDRTAFLEQRPVAEFVTWLVEHLPTLPVRLRFAGSRFVPGGLDVQVNGIEDVLAHYCWRSAWIDPDTGRPIDSHNWETTRASLQRLSIMLRASVAGGDDGRAGAAACEVLRWGGVSSAIPFIRSKVRQRTFCTYLQSLAPLFALDGSQKTDDLHARNIERFDSGMTKVHAVYDTTGSPIYDSRVGAALAMLYELFRRDAERTGIRRDLLGFPSGQARGAQIRDPGELGFARAPQFYTNQVPRAWWARWQVRAGWIIRAVLEQTTLFTEEPHVGGTPPIQTRCHAFEAALFMIGYDIRSLAGGGGIVVPDDASMAPGEGGNWVPAGHPFSRVLSIYRAYRETEPANSNAEDFEQWLGAPEHAARYDAFRQNFRNYCYPFDEREFDLHVRSLKEIQSIENGSEHGLRAANNGEPEFVAGAERVQVCFVCAGLAGYCMLIETTPDARKQRLIKKGFAGTNNSAGTLMSVGRGVGRHFGLLDNRNRPTARFFSFFGEGFDDFRDRLGVDRD
;
A
#
# COMPACT_ATOMS: atom_id res chain seq x y z
N MET A 1 15.71 -13.45 -18.04
CA MET A 1 16.05 -12.67 -16.82
C MET A 1 17.19 -11.72 -17.18
N SER A 2 16.86 -10.56 -17.75
CA SER A 2 17.82 -9.45 -17.83
C SER A 2 17.52 -8.54 -16.65
N THR A 3 18.41 -8.53 -15.66
CA THR A 3 18.49 -7.44 -14.69
C THR A 3 18.68 -6.15 -15.46
N ILE A 4 17.64 -5.32 -15.51
CA ILE A 4 17.74 -3.95 -15.98
C ILE A 4 18.66 -3.24 -14.96
N PRO A 5 19.84 -2.77 -15.35
CA PRO A 5 20.53 -1.81 -14.53
C PRO A 5 19.70 -0.53 -14.67
N ILE A 6 18.95 -0.18 -13.63
CA ILE A 6 18.41 1.17 -13.50
C ILE A 6 19.65 2.07 -13.35
N VAL A 7 20.16 2.57 -14.46
CA VAL A 7 21.20 3.59 -14.50
C VAL A 7 20.49 4.91 -14.21
N GLU A 8 20.10 5.11 -12.95
CA GLU A 8 19.85 6.45 -12.43
C GLU A 8 21.08 6.81 -11.60
N ASN A 9 21.72 7.91 -11.97
CA ASN A 9 22.81 8.49 -11.21
C ASN A 9 22.31 8.64 -9.77
N ARG A 10 22.94 7.95 -8.82
CA ARG A 10 22.68 8.06 -7.36
C ARG A 10 23.15 9.41 -6.81
N ASN A 11 22.98 10.48 -7.59
CA ASN A 11 23.43 11.79 -7.25
C ASN A 11 22.31 12.48 -6.47
N SER A 12 22.67 12.90 -5.27
CA SER A 12 21.91 13.80 -4.42
C SER A 12 21.50 15.05 -5.21
N MET A 13 20.21 15.22 -5.49
CA MET A 13 19.66 16.38 -6.22
C MET A 13 18.69 17.15 -5.36
N ASP A 14 18.76 18.48 -5.42
CA ASP A 14 17.67 19.35 -4.97
C ASP A 14 16.62 19.49 -6.09
N ARG A 15 15.55 20.27 -5.82
CA ARG A 15 14.46 20.52 -6.76
C ARG A 15 14.96 21.04 -8.11
N THR A 16 15.81 22.06 -8.09
CA THR A 16 16.29 22.74 -9.31
C THR A 16 17.11 21.77 -10.16
N ALA A 17 18.11 21.11 -9.56
CA ALA A 17 18.94 20.14 -10.25
C ALA A 17 18.11 18.97 -10.80
N PHE A 18 17.08 18.52 -10.07
CA PHE A 18 16.20 17.45 -10.53
C PHE A 18 15.37 17.86 -11.74
N LEU A 19 14.75 19.05 -11.72
CA LEU A 19 13.89 19.56 -12.80
C LEU A 19 14.68 19.98 -14.04
N GLU A 20 15.93 20.42 -13.89
CA GLU A 20 16.82 20.78 -15.01
C GLU A 20 17.35 19.58 -15.79
N GLN A 21 17.22 18.36 -15.25
CA GLN A 21 17.53 17.16 -16.01
C GLN A 21 16.65 17.11 -17.26
N ARG A 22 17.29 17.04 -18.42
CA ARG A 22 16.62 16.98 -19.73
C ARG A 22 15.39 16.06 -19.77
N PRO A 23 15.46 14.77 -19.37
CA PRO A 23 14.28 13.89 -19.41
C PRO A 23 13.13 14.33 -18.51
N VAL A 24 13.40 15.06 -17.42
CA VAL A 24 12.38 15.59 -16.51
C VAL A 24 11.79 16.89 -17.06
N ALA A 25 12.65 17.83 -17.49
CA ALA A 25 12.22 19.09 -18.08
C ALA A 25 11.29 18.88 -19.30
N GLU A 26 11.71 18.02 -20.23
CA GLU A 26 10.93 17.72 -21.43
C GLU A 26 9.63 16.97 -21.10
N PHE A 27 9.63 16.12 -20.07
CA PHE A 27 8.41 15.45 -19.61
C PHE A 27 7.44 16.44 -18.98
N VAL A 28 7.92 17.40 -18.17
CA VAL A 28 7.09 18.49 -17.64
C VAL A 28 6.46 19.29 -18.78
N THR A 29 7.25 19.68 -19.80
CA THR A 29 6.71 20.37 -21.00
C THR A 29 5.63 19.53 -21.68
N TRP A 30 5.89 18.23 -21.88
CA TRP A 30 4.91 17.33 -22.50
C TRP A 30 3.61 17.26 -21.68
N LEU A 31 3.71 17.16 -20.35
CA LEU A 31 2.53 17.16 -19.47
C LEU A 31 1.74 18.47 -19.55
N VAL A 32 2.42 19.63 -19.59
CA VAL A 32 1.78 20.95 -19.75
C VAL A 32 0.94 21.00 -21.03
N GLU A 33 1.47 20.45 -22.13
CA GLU A 33 0.80 20.45 -23.43
C GLU A 33 -0.35 19.43 -23.53
N HIS A 34 -0.19 18.24 -22.92
CA HIS A 34 -1.08 17.09 -23.18
C HIS A 34 -2.14 16.89 -22.11
N LEU A 35 -1.88 17.24 -20.84
CA LEU A 35 -2.85 16.99 -19.76
C LEU A 35 -4.19 17.72 -19.91
N PRO A 36 -4.27 18.96 -20.44
CA PRO A 36 -5.56 19.64 -20.63
C PRO A 36 -6.50 18.94 -21.62
N THR A 37 -5.98 18.14 -22.54
CA THR A 37 -6.75 17.47 -23.62
C THR A 37 -6.57 15.96 -23.64
N LEU A 38 -5.95 15.39 -22.60
CA LEU A 38 -5.62 13.97 -22.50
C LEU A 38 -6.90 13.12 -22.60
N PRO A 39 -7.06 12.26 -23.63
CA PRO A 39 -8.19 11.35 -23.69
C PRO A 39 -8.05 10.26 -22.61
N VAL A 40 -9.05 10.15 -21.74
CA VAL A 40 -9.08 9.16 -20.65
C VAL A 40 -10.40 8.40 -20.68
N ARG A 41 -10.35 7.07 -20.59
CA ARG A 41 -11.54 6.24 -20.37
C ARG A 41 -11.47 5.58 -18.99
N LEU A 42 -12.20 6.10 -18.02
CA LEU A 42 -12.28 5.50 -16.70
C LEU A 42 -13.26 4.33 -16.73
N ARG A 43 -12.78 3.10 -16.54
CA ARG A 43 -13.60 1.88 -16.48
C ARG A 43 -13.32 1.09 -15.21
N PHE A 44 -14.25 1.15 -14.25
CA PHE A 44 -14.16 0.48 -12.95
C PHE A 44 -15.33 -0.47 -12.75
N ALA A 45 -15.03 -1.70 -12.34
CA ALA A 45 -16.05 -2.61 -11.84
C ALA A 45 -16.67 -2.08 -10.55
N GLY A 46 -17.94 -2.43 -10.31
CA GLY A 46 -18.62 -2.15 -9.05
C GLY A 46 -17.89 -2.78 -7.87
N SER A 47 -17.70 -2.00 -6.81
CA SER A 47 -17.08 -2.46 -5.56
C SER A 47 -17.59 -1.63 -4.38
N ARG A 48 -17.20 -2.01 -3.15
CA ARG A 48 -17.46 -1.18 -1.96
C ARG A 48 -16.87 0.24 -2.06
N PHE A 49 -15.78 0.39 -2.82
CA PHE A 49 -15.11 1.67 -3.04
C PHE A 49 -15.70 2.45 -4.22
N VAL A 50 -16.24 1.77 -5.23
CA VAL A 50 -16.90 2.40 -6.38
C VAL A 50 -18.29 1.76 -6.56
N PRO A 51 -19.28 2.15 -5.72
CA PRO A 51 -20.61 1.56 -5.81
C PRO A 51 -21.23 1.77 -7.19
N GLY A 52 -21.70 0.71 -7.83
CA GLY A 52 -22.25 0.75 -9.20
C GLY A 52 -21.22 0.75 -10.33
N GLY A 53 -19.93 0.90 -10.02
CA GLY A 53 -18.86 0.99 -11.02
C GLY A 53 -18.83 2.34 -11.75
N LEU A 54 -17.99 2.43 -12.78
CA LEU A 54 -17.85 3.60 -13.65
C LEU A 54 -17.43 3.15 -15.05
N ASP A 55 -18.02 3.70 -16.12
CA ASP A 55 -17.49 3.62 -17.49
C ASP A 55 -17.77 4.95 -18.19
N VAL A 56 -16.77 5.83 -18.23
CA VAL A 56 -16.89 7.17 -18.82
C VAL A 56 -15.65 7.50 -19.64
N GLN A 57 -15.85 8.23 -20.72
CA GLN A 57 -14.78 8.82 -21.51
C GLN A 57 -14.78 10.33 -21.32
N VAL A 58 -13.61 10.89 -21.04
CA VAL A 58 -13.40 12.31 -20.77
C VAL A 58 -12.17 12.81 -21.50
N ASN A 59 -12.04 14.13 -21.66
CA ASN A 59 -10.89 14.76 -22.29
C ASN A 59 -10.27 15.80 -21.35
N GLY A 60 -9.07 15.53 -20.88
CA GLY A 60 -8.35 16.37 -19.94
C GLY A 60 -8.37 15.84 -18.52
N ILE A 61 -7.31 16.16 -17.77
CA ILE A 61 -7.12 15.69 -16.40
C ILE A 61 -8.12 16.32 -15.41
N GLU A 62 -8.66 17.51 -15.70
CA GLU A 62 -9.70 18.15 -14.86
C GLU A 62 -11.04 17.43 -14.96
N ASP A 63 -11.42 16.97 -16.16
CA ASP A 63 -12.64 16.19 -16.34
C ASP A 63 -12.55 14.83 -15.62
N VAL A 64 -11.35 14.23 -15.52
CA VAL A 64 -11.15 13.03 -14.68
C VAL A 64 -11.50 13.32 -13.22
N LEU A 65 -11.10 14.48 -12.69
CA LEU A 65 -11.40 14.86 -11.31
C LEU A 65 -12.89 15.09 -11.08
N ALA A 66 -13.61 15.65 -12.05
CA ALA A 66 -15.06 15.80 -11.99
C ALA A 66 -15.80 14.46 -11.82
N HIS A 67 -15.17 13.36 -12.27
CA HIS A 67 -15.67 11.98 -12.11
C HIS A 67 -15.02 11.21 -10.95
N TYR A 68 -14.33 11.89 -10.02
CA TYR A 68 -13.77 11.23 -8.84
C TYR A 68 -14.87 10.53 -8.05
N CYS A 69 -14.76 9.21 -7.93
CA CYS A 69 -15.70 8.37 -7.20
C CYS A 69 -14.95 7.29 -6.41
N TRP A 70 -14.60 7.60 -5.16
CA TRP A 70 -13.96 6.64 -4.27
C TRP A 70 -14.54 6.78 -2.88
N ARG A 71 -15.26 5.74 -2.44
CA ARG A 71 -15.87 5.67 -1.13
C ARG A 71 -14.83 5.32 -0.07
N SER A 72 -14.72 6.16 0.95
CA SER A 72 -13.92 5.90 2.14
C SER A 72 -14.60 6.49 3.38
N ALA A 73 -14.11 6.10 4.55
CA ALA A 73 -14.63 6.61 5.82
C ALA A 73 -13.52 6.68 6.85
N TRP A 74 -13.70 7.55 7.84
CA TRP A 74 -12.86 7.64 9.03
C TRP A 74 -13.71 8.09 10.23
N ILE A 75 -13.17 7.96 11.44
CA ILE A 75 -13.85 8.35 12.67
C ILE A 75 -13.16 9.60 13.19
N ASP A 76 -13.91 10.67 13.40
CA ASP A 76 -13.37 11.85 14.07
C ASP A 76 -12.93 11.51 15.50
N PRO A 77 -11.63 11.59 15.82
CA PRO A 77 -11.14 11.24 17.16
C PRO A 77 -11.73 12.12 18.26
N ASP A 78 -12.11 13.36 17.95
CA ASP A 78 -12.61 14.32 18.94
C ASP A 78 -14.11 14.13 19.22
N THR A 79 -14.88 13.71 18.23
CA THR A 79 -16.36 13.60 18.33
C THR A 79 -16.87 12.16 18.29
N GLY A 80 -16.04 11.19 17.89
CA GLY A 80 -16.41 9.80 17.67
C GLY A 80 -17.35 9.58 16.48
N ARG A 81 -17.61 10.61 15.66
CA ARG A 81 -18.56 10.53 14.54
C ARG A 81 -17.88 9.95 13.30
N PRO A 82 -18.56 9.04 12.57
CA PRO A 82 -18.09 8.61 11.26
C PRO A 82 -18.22 9.74 10.25
N ILE A 83 -17.22 9.88 9.39
CA ILE A 83 -17.18 10.84 8.29
C ILE A 83 -16.91 10.05 7.00
N ASP A 84 -17.84 10.12 6.07
CA ASP A 84 -17.77 9.45 4.78
C ASP A 84 -17.24 10.41 3.69
N SER A 85 -16.48 9.87 2.75
CA SER A 85 -16.10 10.51 1.49
C SER A 85 -16.49 9.60 0.35
N HIS A 86 -16.95 10.16 -0.76
CA HIS A 86 -17.37 9.37 -1.93
C HIS A 86 -17.13 10.08 -3.28
N ASN A 87 -16.93 11.40 -3.25
CA ASN A 87 -16.63 12.23 -4.41
C ASN A 87 -15.47 13.19 -4.08
N TRP A 88 -14.99 13.96 -5.05
CA TRP A 88 -13.84 14.85 -4.82
C TRP A 88 -14.11 15.88 -3.72
N GLU A 89 -15.28 16.50 -3.68
CA GLU A 89 -15.63 17.51 -2.67
C GLU A 89 -15.52 16.97 -1.24
N THR A 90 -16.16 15.82 -0.98
CA THR A 90 -16.14 15.17 0.35
C THR A 90 -14.75 14.62 0.69
N THR A 91 -14.01 14.10 -0.30
CA THR A 91 -12.62 13.67 -0.14
C THR A 91 -11.72 14.84 0.26
N ARG A 92 -11.79 15.96 -0.46
CA ARG A 92 -11.02 17.18 -0.16
C ARG A 92 -11.34 17.70 1.24
N ALA A 93 -12.61 17.73 1.62
CA ALA A 93 -13.02 18.14 2.97
C ALA A 93 -12.46 17.21 4.07
N SER A 94 -12.46 15.90 3.86
CA SER A 94 -11.84 14.93 4.78
C SER A 94 -10.34 15.13 4.89
N LEU A 95 -9.63 15.26 3.77
CA LEU A 95 -8.18 15.51 3.75
C LEU A 95 -7.83 16.80 4.48
N GLN A 96 -8.60 17.87 4.24
CA GLN A 96 -8.39 19.15 4.93
C GLN A 96 -8.58 19.01 6.45
N ARG A 97 -9.65 18.34 6.90
CA ARG A 97 -9.92 18.16 8.33
C ARG A 97 -8.85 17.29 9.01
N LEU A 98 -8.49 16.17 8.39
CA LEU A 98 -7.40 15.29 8.84
C LEU A 98 -6.08 16.05 8.94
N SER A 99 -5.77 16.88 7.93
CA SER A 99 -4.58 17.73 7.90
C SER A 99 -4.55 18.74 9.04
N ILE A 100 -5.64 19.47 9.27
CA ILE A 100 -5.75 20.45 10.37
C ILE A 100 -5.51 19.77 11.72
N MET A 101 -6.17 18.63 11.99
CA MET A 101 -6.01 17.92 13.26
C MET A 101 -4.59 17.39 13.44
N LEU A 102 -4.01 16.77 12.40
CA LEU A 102 -2.66 16.22 12.48
C LEU A 102 -1.63 17.32 12.73
N ARG A 103 -1.69 18.42 11.96
CA ARG A 103 -0.78 19.56 12.13
C ARG A 103 -0.92 20.23 13.49
N ALA A 104 -2.15 20.46 13.95
CA ALA A 104 -2.39 21.06 15.27
C ALA A 104 -1.86 20.18 16.41
N SER A 105 -2.05 18.85 16.30
CA SER A 105 -1.56 17.89 17.30
C SER A 105 -0.02 17.85 17.35
N VAL A 106 0.62 17.83 16.17
CA VAL A 106 2.09 17.83 16.06
C VAL A 106 2.67 19.16 16.55
N ALA A 107 2.07 20.30 16.20
CA ALA A 107 2.49 21.61 16.68
C ALA A 107 2.36 21.74 18.22
N GLY A 108 1.35 21.10 18.81
CA GLY A 108 1.17 21.01 20.26
C GLY A 108 2.05 19.98 20.97
N GLY A 109 2.81 19.15 20.24
CA GLY A 109 3.61 18.07 20.81
C GLY A 109 2.78 16.92 21.41
N ASP A 110 1.52 16.76 20.99
CA ASP A 110 0.62 15.72 21.49
C ASP A 110 0.72 14.46 20.64
N ASP A 111 1.64 13.55 21.02
CA ASP A 111 1.82 12.26 20.35
C ASP A 111 0.53 11.43 20.32
N GLY A 112 -0.27 11.47 21.39
CA GLY A 112 -1.50 10.69 21.47
C GLY A 112 -2.50 11.11 20.40
N ARG A 113 -2.77 12.42 20.31
CA ARG A 113 -3.69 12.98 19.33
C ARG A 113 -3.14 12.93 17.91
N ALA A 114 -1.84 13.19 17.73
CA ALA A 114 -1.18 13.07 16.43
C ALA A 114 -1.25 11.63 15.90
N GLY A 115 -1.00 10.65 16.77
CA GLY A 115 -1.12 9.24 16.45
C GLY A 115 -2.55 8.82 16.11
N ALA A 116 -3.55 9.32 16.85
CA ALA A 116 -4.96 9.09 16.54
C ALA A 116 -5.34 9.65 15.16
N ALA A 117 -5.01 10.92 14.89
CA ALA A 117 -5.23 11.54 13.58
C ALA A 117 -4.53 10.77 12.44
N ALA A 118 -3.28 10.34 12.65
CA ALA A 118 -2.55 9.55 11.67
C ALA A 118 -3.20 8.17 11.43
N CYS A 119 -3.73 7.50 12.46
CA CYS A 119 -4.48 6.26 12.29
C CYS A 119 -5.76 6.47 11.48
N GLU A 120 -6.45 7.60 11.65
CA GLU A 120 -7.64 7.93 10.85
C GLU A 120 -7.29 8.28 9.40
N VAL A 121 -6.13 8.89 9.13
CA VAL A 121 -5.60 9.02 7.76
C VAL A 121 -5.41 7.65 7.11
N LEU A 122 -4.89 6.67 7.86
CA LEU A 122 -4.75 5.30 7.36
C LEU A 122 -6.12 4.65 7.10
N ARG A 123 -7.07 4.81 8.02
CA ARG A 123 -8.45 4.28 7.87
C ARG A 123 -9.15 4.87 6.66
N TRP A 124 -9.13 6.20 6.49
CA TRP A 124 -9.62 6.87 5.30
C TRP A 124 -8.96 6.33 4.02
N GLY A 125 -7.64 6.08 4.08
CA GLY A 125 -6.88 5.52 2.98
C GLY A 125 -7.10 4.03 2.70
N GLY A 126 -7.92 3.33 3.51
CA GLY A 126 -8.14 1.88 3.40
C GLY A 126 -6.89 1.04 3.68
N VAL A 127 -5.99 1.53 4.52
CA VAL A 127 -4.72 0.87 4.87
C VAL A 127 -4.57 0.79 6.39
N SER A 128 -3.85 -0.21 6.88
CA SER A 128 -3.63 -0.41 8.33
C SER A 128 -2.21 -0.80 8.70
N SER A 129 -1.34 -1.03 7.71
CA SER A 129 0.00 -1.61 7.92
C SER A 129 0.86 -0.77 8.85
N ALA A 130 0.79 0.56 8.75
CA ALA A 130 1.59 1.48 9.54
C ALA A 130 1.06 1.73 10.98
N ILE A 131 -0.10 1.19 11.35
CA ILE A 131 -0.69 1.40 12.69
C ILE A 131 0.26 0.93 13.82
N PRO A 132 0.87 -0.27 13.78
CA PRO A 132 1.79 -0.71 14.82
C PRO A 132 3.02 0.21 14.96
N PHE A 133 3.55 0.69 13.84
CA PHE A 133 4.66 1.66 13.83
C PHE A 133 4.27 3.00 14.48
N ILE A 134 3.13 3.59 14.08
CA ILE A 134 2.62 4.82 14.67
C ILE A 134 2.42 4.63 16.17
N ARG A 135 1.71 3.58 16.60
CA ARG A 135 1.48 3.28 18.02
C ARG A 135 2.78 3.09 18.79
N SER A 136 3.80 2.51 18.18
CA SER A 136 5.13 2.39 18.79
C SER A 136 5.75 3.76 19.07
N LYS A 137 5.76 4.65 18.08
CA LYS A 137 6.26 6.03 18.23
C LYS A 137 5.47 6.83 19.26
N VAL A 138 4.15 6.66 19.32
CA VAL A 138 3.29 7.30 20.34
C VAL A 138 3.67 6.82 21.74
N ARG A 139 3.85 5.51 21.95
CA ARG A 139 4.28 4.98 23.26
C ARG A 139 5.66 5.49 23.67
N GLN A 140 6.55 5.68 22.69
CA GLN A 140 7.88 6.23 22.90
C GLN A 140 7.88 7.76 23.08
N ARG A 141 6.75 8.44 22.87
CA ARG A 141 6.63 9.90 22.84
C ARG A 141 7.57 10.57 21.83
N THR A 142 7.67 9.98 20.63
CA THR A 142 8.56 10.44 19.57
C THR A 142 7.86 10.64 18.23
N PHE A 143 6.54 10.50 18.15
CA PHE A 143 5.82 10.57 16.87
C PHE A 143 5.78 11.99 16.31
N CYS A 144 5.50 12.99 17.14
CA CYS A 144 5.52 14.40 16.75
C CYS A 144 6.93 14.81 16.31
N THR A 145 7.96 14.51 17.11
CA THR A 145 9.36 14.79 16.77
C THR A 145 9.78 14.09 15.48
N TYR A 146 9.36 12.84 15.28
CA TYR A 146 9.59 12.10 14.04
C TYR A 146 9.02 12.84 12.82
N LEU A 147 7.73 13.21 12.86
CA LEU A 147 7.10 13.96 11.76
C LEU A 147 7.74 15.34 11.56
N GLN A 148 8.04 16.08 12.62
CA GLN A 148 8.69 17.39 12.56
C GLN A 148 10.08 17.32 11.93
N SER A 149 10.88 16.32 12.29
CA SER A 149 12.23 16.14 11.73
C SER A 149 12.23 15.79 10.24
N LEU A 150 11.18 15.13 9.75
CA LEU A 150 11.05 14.75 8.34
C LEU A 150 10.31 15.81 7.51
N ALA A 151 9.49 16.69 8.12
CA ALA A 151 8.68 17.68 7.41
C ALA A 151 9.49 18.51 6.38
N PRO A 152 10.66 19.09 6.75
CA PRO A 152 11.46 19.86 5.81
C PRO A 152 11.99 19.04 4.63
N LEU A 153 12.10 17.72 4.79
CA LEU A 153 12.60 16.83 3.75
C LEU A 153 11.53 16.45 2.72
N PHE A 154 10.25 16.57 3.10
CA PHE A 154 9.10 16.34 2.20
C PHE A 154 8.55 17.64 1.58
N ALA A 155 8.93 18.81 2.10
CA ALA A 155 8.49 20.10 1.60
C ALA A 155 8.92 20.33 0.14
N LEU A 156 7.99 20.64 -0.75
CA LEU A 156 8.25 20.76 -2.18
C LEU A 156 8.89 22.09 -2.61
N ASP A 157 8.97 23.07 -1.71
CA ASP A 157 9.63 24.37 -1.89
C ASP A 157 10.85 24.58 -0.97
N GLY A 158 11.32 23.50 -0.33
CA GLY A 158 12.55 23.51 0.44
C GLY A 158 13.82 23.41 -0.42
N SER A 159 14.97 23.50 0.24
CA SER A 159 16.30 23.35 -0.36
C SER A 159 16.92 21.98 -0.07
N GLN A 160 16.11 21.01 0.39
CA GLN A 160 16.59 19.66 0.69
C GLN A 160 17.02 18.94 -0.58
N LYS A 161 17.90 17.97 -0.40
CA LYS A 161 18.28 17.04 -1.45
C LYS A 161 17.56 15.70 -1.25
N THR A 162 17.33 14.98 -2.34
CA THR A 162 16.67 13.67 -2.26
C THR A 162 17.42 12.68 -1.37
N ASP A 163 18.75 12.76 -1.28
CA ASP A 163 19.54 11.85 -0.45
C ASP A 163 19.48 12.14 1.06
N ASP A 164 18.94 13.30 1.45
CA ASP A 164 18.64 13.59 2.85
C ASP A 164 17.55 12.65 3.40
N LEU A 165 16.71 12.10 2.52
CA LEU A 165 15.82 10.97 2.83
C LEU A 165 16.60 9.66 2.67
N HIS A 166 16.98 9.04 3.78
CA HIS A 166 17.84 7.84 3.78
C HIS A 166 17.42 6.81 4.84
N ALA A 167 18.00 5.61 4.82
CA ALA A 167 17.58 4.50 5.69
C ALA A 167 17.65 4.79 7.21
N ARG A 168 18.42 5.80 7.65
CA ARG A 168 18.57 6.14 9.07
C ARG A 168 17.45 7.04 9.62
N ASN A 169 16.77 7.82 8.78
CA ASN A 169 15.66 8.70 9.20
C ASN A 169 14.31 8.22 8.66
N ILE A 170 14.29 7.46 7.55
CA ILE A 170 13.12 6.78 7.05
C ILE A 170 13.02 5.38 7.67
N GLU A 171 12.54 5.36 8.92
CA GLU A 171 12.35 4.12 9.68
C GLU A 171 11.27 3.22 9.07
N ARG A 172 10.16 3.81 8.60
CA ARG A 172 9.09 3.15 7.85
C ARG A 172 8.66 4.02 6.68
N PHE A 173 8.43 3.39 5.53
CA PHE A 173 7.75 4.04 4.42
C PHE A 173 6.97 3.03 3.61
N ASP A 174 5.67 3.22 3.55
CA ASP A 174 4.70 2.37 2.86
C ASP A 174 3.52 3.23 2.38
N SER A 175 2.51 2.60 1.78
CA SER A 175 1.31 3.29 1.30
C SER A 175 0.51 4.00 2.40
N GLY A 176 0.75 3.66 3.67
CA GLY A 176 0.22 4.36 4.83
C GLY A 176 1.02 5.61 5.17
N MET A 177 2.34 5.47 5.31
CA MET A 177 3.19 6.60 5.68
C MET A 177 3.23 7.70 4.60
N THR A 178 3.13 7.34 3.31
CA THR A 178 2.99 8.36 2.25
C THR A 178 1.78 9.28 2.48
N LYS A 179 0.65 8.73 2.95
CA LYS A 179 -0.57 9.50 3.27
C LYS A 179 -0.35 10.42 4.47
N VAL A 180 0.26 9.90 5.53
CA VAL A 180 0.55 10.69 6.74
C VAL A 180 1.45 11.88 6.39
N HIS A 181 2.52 11.65 5.63
CA HIS A 181 3.43 12.73 5.22
C HIS A 181 2.76 13.73 4.27
N ALA A 182 1.96 13.28 3.29
CA ALA A 182 1.25 14.16 2.38
C ALA A 182 0.20 15.04 3.08
N VAL A 183 -0.57 14.47 4.01
CA VAL A 183 -1.58 15.20 4.80
C VAL A 183 -0.93 16.18 5.78
N TYR A 184 0.25 15.84 6.31
CA TYR A 184 1.00 16.72 7.20
C TYR A 184 1.67 17.88 6.45
N ASP A 185 2.23 17.62 5.28
CA ASP A 185 2.90 18.60 4.43
C ASP A 185 1.98 19.78 4.03
N THR A 186 2.54 20.98 3.88
CA THR A 186 1.82 22.22 3.55
C THR A 186 2.10 22.75 2.14
N THR A 187 2.91 22.02 1.38
CA THR A 187 3.54 22.49 0.14
C THR A 187 3.03 21.75 -1.09
N GLY A 188 2.16 20.76 -0.91
CA GLY A 188 1.49 19.99 -1.96
C GLY A 188 2.09 18.62 -2.24
N SER A 189 2.81 18.02 -1.29
CA SER A 189 3.34 16.66 -1.41
C SER A 189 2.22 15.67 -1.75
N PRO A 190 2.37 14.85 -2.80
CA PRO A 190 1.33 13.90 -3.17
C PRO A 190 1.30 12.67 -2.24
N ILE A 191 0.12 12.06 -2.08
CA ILE A 191 -0.05 10.68 -1.64
C ILE A 191 0.45 9.77 -2.77
N TYR A 192 1.75 9.47 -2.75
CA TYR A 192 2.41 8.66 -3.76
C TYR A 192 2.19 7.16 -3.51
N ASP A 193 0.96 6.70 -3.70
CA ASP A 193 0.58 5.28 -3.63
C ASP A 193 0.78 4.55 -4.97
N SER A 194 0.44 3.25 -5.02
CA SER A 194 0.58 2.42 -6.23
C SER A 194 -0.20 2.94 -7.43
N ARG A 195 -1.32 3.64 -7.24
CA ARG A 195 -2.14 4.16 -8.35
C ARG A 195 -1.50 5.42 -8.91
N VAL A 196 -1.13 6.36 -8.05
CA VAL A 196 -0.44 7.59 -8.49
C VAL A 196 0.87 7.24 -9.21
N GLY A 197 1.65 6.30 -8.67
CA GLY A 197 2.86 5.79 -9.32
C GLY A 197 2.60 5.13 -10.68
N ALA A 198 1.54 4.30 -10.79
CA ALA A 198 1.16 3.65 -12.04
C ALA A 198 0.75 4.65 -13.13
N ALA A 199 -0.04 5.67 -12.77
CA ALA A 199 -0.45 6.72 -13.70
C ALA A 199 0.76 7.51 -14.23
N LEU A 200 1.67 7.93 -13.35
CA LEU A 200 2.89 8.64 -13.76
C LEU A 200 3.82 7.77 -14.60
N ALA A 201 4.00 6.50 -14.25
CA ALA A 201 4.77 5.56 -15.05
C ALA A 201 4.19 5.42 -16.47
N MET A 202 2.87 5.27 -16.59
CA MET A 202 2.22 5.16 -17.90
C MET A 202 2.28 6.46 -18.71
N LEU A 203 2.04 7.62 -18.08
CA LEU A 203 2.18 8.93 -18.74
C LEU A 203 3.62 9.14 -19.25
N TYR A 204 4.61 8.71 -18.49
CA TYR A 204 6.00 8.76 -18.93
C TYR A 204 6.27 7.88 -20.15
N GLU A 205 5.74 6.66 -20.19
CA GLU A 205 5.88 5.78 -21.36
C GLU A 205 5.14 6.33 -22.59
N LEU A 206 4.02 7.04 -22.42
CA LEU A 206 3.36 7.76 -23.52
C LEU A 206 4.25 8.89 -24.07
N PHE A 207 4.84 9.71 -23.20
CA PHE A 207 5.82 10.73 -23.58
C PHE A 207 7.00 10.12 -24.35
N ARG A 208 7.56 9.02 -23.85
CA ARG A 208 8.67 8.32 -24.53
C ARG A 208 8.27 7.82 -25.91
N ARG A 209 7.09 7.22 -26.04
CA ARG A 209 6.57 6.73 -27.31
C ARG A 209 6.39 7.87 -28.33
N ASP A 210 5.87 9.02 -27.89
CA ASP A 210 5.70 10.17 -28.77
C ASP A 210 7.05 10.76 -29.22
N ALA A 211 8.04 10.82 -28.31
CA ALA A 211 9.41 11.18 -28.66
C ALA A 211 10.03 10.18 -29.66
N GLU A 212 9.84 8.87 -29.45
CA GLU A 212 10.36 7.81 -30.33
C GLU A 212 9.75 7.86 -31.74
N ARG A 213 8.47 8.26 -31.88
CA ARG A 213 7.84 8.51 -33.20
C ARG A 213 8.54 9.62 -33.99
N THR A 214 9.17 10.56 -33.30
CA THR A 214 10.00 11.62 -33.89
C THR A 214 11.49 11.26 -33.96
N GLY A 215 11.85 10.00 -33.67
CA GLY A 215 13.22 9.49 -33.73
C GLY A 215 14.08 9.80 -32.49
N ILE A 216 13.48 10.31 -31.41
CA ILE A 216 14.20 10.66 -30.19
C ILE A 216 14.00 9.60 -29.12
N ARG A 217 15.07 8.89 -28.75
CA ARG A 217 15.06 7.96 -27.62
C ARG A 217 15.25 8.73 -26.31
N ARG A 218 14.38 8.48 -25.35
CA ARG A 218 14.45 9.06 -23.99
C ARG A 218 14.82 8.00 -22.98
N ASP A 219 15.57 8.41 -21.95
CA ASP A 219 15.94 7.58 -20.82
C ASP A 219 14.73 7.17 -20.00
N LEU A 220 14.89 6.18 -19.11
CA LEU A 220 13.82 5.74 -18.21
C LEU A 220 13.78 6.61 -16.96
N LEU A 221 12.62 7.18 -16.63
CA LEU A 221 12.30 7.64 -15.28
C LEU A 221 11.58 6.48 -14.57
N GLY A 222 12.27 5.87 -13.62
CA GLY A 222 11.81 4.67 -12.93
C GLY A 222 10.71 4.93 -11.89
N PHE A 223 9.58 5.53 -12.30
CA PHE A 223 8.42 5.77 -11.44
C PHE A 223 7.93 4.45 -10.83
N PRO A 224 8.08 4.25 -9.51
CA PRO A 224 7.71 2.99 -8.91
C PRO A 224 6.18 2.88 -8.80
N SER A 225 5.67 1.67 -8.99
CA SER A 225 4.27 1.32 -8.77
C SER A 225 4.15 0.04 -7.95
N GLY A 226 2.93 -0.38 -7.66
CA GLY A 226 2.66 -1.64 -6.95
C GLY A 226 1.74 -2.54 -7.76
N GLN A 227 1.74 -3.82 -7.42
CA GLN A 227 0.85 -4.81 -8.02
C GLN A 227 -0.62 -4.40 -7.88
N ALA A 228 -1.40 -4.67 -8.92
CA ALA A 228 -2.81 -4.40 -8.94
C ALA A 228 -3.62 -5.49 -8.22
N ARG A 229 -4.88 -5.19 -7.91
CA ARG A 229 -5.84 -6.18 -7.40
C ARG A 229 -6.74 -6.67 -8.51
N GLY A 230 -7.06 -7.97 -8.48
CA GLY A 230 -7.94 -8.58 -9.46
C GLY A 230 -7.36 -8.48 -10.86
N ALA A 231 -8.17 -8.02 -11.82
CA ALA A 231 -7.82 -7.91 -13.24
C ALA A 231 -7.36 -6.49 -13.66
N GLN A 232 -7.13 -5.59 -12.69
CA GLN A 232 -6.60 -4.25 -12.95
C GLN A 232 -5.14 -4.33 -13.41
N ILE A 233 -4.68 -3.33 -14.16
CA ILE A 233 -3.26 -3.22 -14.58
C ILE A 233 -2.65 -1.96 -13.96
N ARG A 234 -1.45 -2.11 -13.36
CA ARG A 234 -0.67 -1.02 -12.74
C ARG A 234 0.81 -0.99 -13.12
N ASP A 235 1.27 -1.95 -13.93
CA ASP A 235 2.60 -1.94 -14.52
C ASP A 235 2.47 -1.74 -16.04
N PRO A 236 3.01 -0.64 -16.62
CA PRO A 236 3.03 -0.44 -18.06
C PRO A 236 3.62 -1.62 -18.84
N GLY A 237 4.50 -2.42 -18.23
CA GLY A 237 5.05 -3.62 -18.85
C GLY A 237 4.03 -4.70 -19.17
N GLU A 238 2.88 -4.72 -18.52
CA GLU A 238 1.74 -5.61 -18.86
C GLU A 238 1.03 -5.15 -20.15
N LEU A 239 1.26 -3.91 -20.58
CA LEU A 239 0.76 -3.34 -21.84
C LEU A 239 1.86 -3.27 -22.93
N GLY A 240 3.00 -3.92 -22.71
CA GLY A 240 4.11 -3.98 -23.67
C GLY A 240 5.11 -2.82 -23.59
N PHE A 241 5.01 -1.94 -22.58
CA PHE A 241 5.98 -0.87 -22.33
C PHE A 241 7.13 -1.32 -21.42
N ALA A 242 8.01 -0.40 -21.00
CA ALA A 242 9.00 -0.71 -19.97
C ALA A 242 8.31 -0.97 -18.61
N ARG A 243 8.83 -1.94 -17.84
CA ARG A 243 8.29 -2.27 -16.52
C ARG A 243 8.61 -1.20 -15.49
N ALA A 244 7.63 -0.85 -14.66
CA ALA A 244 7.82 0.02 -13.51
C ALA A 244 8.54 -0.73 -12.37
N PRO A 245 9.48 -0.10 -11.63
CA PRO A 245 10.00 -0.65 -10.39
C PRO A 245 8.86 -0.95 -9.40
N GLN A 246 8.92 -2.08 -8.72
CA GLN A 246 7.82 -2.55 -7.88
C GLN A 246 8.04 -2.25 -6.39
N PHE A 247 7.05 -1.64 -5.75
CA PHE A 247 7.01 -1.43 -4.30
C PHE A 247 7.17 -2.74 -3.52
N TYR A 248 7.71 -2.63 -2.30
CA TYR A 248 7.96 -3.77 -1.40
C TYR A 248 8.89 -4.84 -1.99
N THR A 249 9.77 -4.42 -2.89
CA THR A 249 10.88 -5.24 -3.39
C THR A 249 12.21 -4.56 -3.07
N ASN A 250 13.31 -5.30 -3.17
CA ASN A 250 14.64 -4.71 -3.01
C ASN A 250 14.97 -3.65 -4.08
N GLN A 251 14.18 -3.60 -5.17
CA GLN A 251 14.28 -2.54 -6.17
C GLN A 251 13.70 -1.23 -5.66
N VAL A 252 12.92 -1.18 -4.58
CA VAL A 252 12.38 0.08 -4.05
C VAL A 252 12.45 0.05 -2.53
N PRO A 253 13.63 0.34 -1.94
CA PRO A 253 13.76 0.50 -0.50
C PRO A 253 12.91 1.67 0.01
N ARG A 254 12.57 1.66 1.30
CA ARG A 254 11.72 2.67 1.97
C ARG A 254 12.13 4.12 1.67
N ALA A 255 13.41 4.43 1.85
CA ALA A 255 13.94 5.76 1.56
C ALA A 255 13.81 6.15 0.08
N TRP A 256 13.90 5.18 -0.83
CA TRP A 256 13.71 5.45 -2.26
C TRP A 256 12.25 5.77 -2.59
N TRP A 257 11.29 5.06 -1.98
CA TRP A 257 9.88 5.43 -2.11
C TRP A 257 9.63 6.86 -1.57
N ALA A 258 10.19 7.21 -0.41
CA ALA A 258 10.10 8.58 0.12
C ALA A 258 10.64 9.64 -0.85
N ARG A 259 11.78 9.37 -1.51
CA ARG A 259 12.34 10.25 -2.54
C ARG A 259 11.42 10.41 -3.73
N TRP A 260 10.76 9.34 -4.16
CA TRP A 260 9.83 9.39 -5.29
C TRP A 260 8.58 10.20 -4.98
N GLN A 261 8.08 10.19 -3.74
CA GLN A 261 7.03 11.11 -3.32
C GLN A 261 7.42 12.58 -3.54
N VAL A 262 8.64 12.96 -3.13
CA VAL A 262 9.14 14.33 -3.32
C VAL A 262 9.35 14.66 -4.80
N ARG A 263 9.99 13.78 -5.57
CA ARG A 263 10.23 13.96 -7.01
C ARG A 263 8.92 14.09 -7.79
N ALA A 264 7.94 13.25 -7.51
CA ALA A 264 6.62 13.33 -8.11
C ALA A 264 5.92 14.66 -7.76
N GLY A 265 6.02 15.10 -6.49
CA GLY A 265 5.52 16.39 -6.08
C GLY A 265 6.18 17.56 -6.81
N TRP A 266 7.49 17.52 -7.03
CA TRP A 266 8.20 18.54 -7.82
C TRP A 266 7.72 18.58 -9.27
N ILE A 267 7.49 17.43 -9.92
CA ILE A 267 6.94 17.36 -11.27
C ILE A 267 5.52 17.97 -11.30
N ILE A 268 4.64 17.57 -10.39
CA ILE A 268 3.27 18.08 -10.31
C ILE A 268 3.28 19.61 -10.14
N ARG A 269 4.08 20.14 -9.21
CA ARG A 269 4.21 21.60 -9.03
C ARG A 269 4.74 22.29 -10.27
N ALA A 270 5.78 21.75 -10.91
CA ALA A 270 6.36 22.35 -12.11
C ALA A 270 5.35 22.45 -13.27
N VAL A 271 4.43 21.48 -13.40
CA VAL A 271 3.33 21.53 -14.37
C VAL A 271 2.28 22.58 -13.96
N LEU A 272 1.88 22.60 -12.68
CA LEU A 272 0.88 23.55 -12.17
C LEU A 272 1.34 25.01 -12.19
N GLU A 273 2.65 25.25 -12.05
CA GLU A 273 3.28 26.56 -12.17
C GLU A 273 3.25 27.09 -13.62
N GLN A 274 3.04 26.22 -14.62
CA GLN A 274 3.00 26.55 -16.05
C GLN A 274 1.61 26.42 -16.68
N THR A 275 0.58 26.11 -15.89
CA THR A 275 -0.78 25.84 -16.38
C THR A 275 -1.84 26.51 -15.52
N THR A 276 -3.05 26.61 -16.05
CA THR A 276 -4.27 27.01 -15.32
C THR A 276 -5.03 25.82 -14.73
N LEU A 277 -4.49 24.60 -14.83
CA LEU A 277 -5.13 23.38 -14.32
C LEU A 277 -5.47 23.54 -12.83
N PHE A 278 -6.70 23.19 -12.47
CA PHE A 278 -7.27 23.18 -11.14
C PHE A 278 -7.33 24.56 -10.46
N THR A 279 -7.22 25.67 -11.20
CA THR A 279 -7.27 27.02 -10.62
C THR A 279 -8.61 27.36 -9.97
N GLU A 280 -9.69 26.71 -10.41
CA GLU A 280 -11.05 26.84 -9.84
C GLU A 280 -11.26 26.04 -8.54
N GLU A 281 -10.25 25.31 -8.06
CA GLU A 281 -10.39 24.53 -6.84
C GLU A 281 -10.65 25.41 -5.60
N PRO A 282 -11.72 25.13 -4.84
CA PRO A 282 -12.01 25.83 -3.59
C PRO A 282 -10.85 25.73 -2.60
N HIS A 283 -10.45 26.86 -2.03
CA HIS A 283 -9.46 26.94 -0.97
C HIS A 283 -10.01 27.75 0.21
N VAL A 284 -9.76 27.28 1.43
CA VAL A 284 -10.27 27.89 2.66
C VAL A 284 -9.11 28.17 3.61
N GLY A 285 -9.13 29.34 4.25
CA GLY A 285 -8.47 29.60 5.54
C GLY A 285 -7.03 29.09 5.71
N GLY A 286 -6.08 29.63 4.92
CA GLY A 286 -4.64 29.43 5.15
C GLY A 286 -3.99 28.28 4.36
N THR A 287 -4.73 27.49 3.58
CA THR A 287 -4.15 26.53 2.63
C THR A 287 -3.66 27.25 1.36
N PRO A 288 -2.38 27.12 0.97
CA PRO A 288 -1.87 27.74 -0.26
C PRO A 288 -2.63 27.22 -1.50
N PRO A 289 -3.01 28.09 -2.47
CA PRO A 289 -3.70 27.67 -3.68
C PRO A 289 -2.98 26.55 -4.43
N ILE A 290 -1.63 26.55 -4.43
CA ILE A 290 -0.84 25.50 -5.08
C ILE A 290 -0.99 24.14 -4.39
N GLN A 291 -1.12 24.09 -3.06
CA GLN A 291 -1.30 22.83 -2.33
C GLN A 291 -2.62 22.16 -2.73
N THR A 292 -3.72 22.93 -2.79
CA THR A 292 -5.02 22.39 -3.21
C THR A 292 -4.96 21.84 -4.64
N ARG A 293 -4.33 22.59 -5.56
CA ARG A 293 -4.12 22.16 -6.94
C ARG A 293 -3.30 20.88 -7.05
N CYS A 294 -2.26 20.72 -6.22
CA CYS A 294 -1.47 19.49 -6.16
C CYS A 294 -2.31 18.27 -5.78
N HIS A 295 -3.18 18.39 -4.75
CA HIS A 295 -4.03 17.27 -4.35
C HIS A 295 -5.15 16.98 -5.36
N ALA A 296 -5.66 17.99 -6.07
CA ALA A 296 -6.59 17.81 -7.18
C ALA A 296 -5.94 17.03 -8.34
N PHE A 297 -4.71 17.40 -8.71
CA PHE A 297 -3.91 16.66 -9.69
C PHE A 297 -3.67 15.21 -9.24
N GLU A 298 -3.21 15.01 -8.00
CA GLU A 298 -3.00 13.68 -7.41
C GLU A 298 -4.27 12.83 -7.44
N ALA A 299 -5.43 13.40 -7.10
CA ALA A 299 -6.71 12.69 -7.13
C ALA A 299 -7.10 12.24 -8.54
N ALA A 300 -6.82 13.05 -9.57
CA ALA A 300 -7.01 12.64 -10.95
C ALA A 300 -6.05 11.49 -11.35
N LEU A 301 -4.77 11.57 -10.97
CA LEU A 301 -3.81 10.48 -11.17
C LEU A 301 -4.22 9.20 -10.45
N PHE A 302 -4.80 9.30 -9.25
CA PHE A 302 -5.30 8.17 -8.49
C PHE A 302 -6.44 7.44 -9.23
N MET A 303 -7.35 8.20 -9.87
CA MET A 303 -8.43 7.63 -10.67
C MET A 303 -7.90 6.94 -11.94
N ILE A 304 -7.00 7.60 -12.67
CA ILE A 304 -6.32 7.04 -13.84
C ILE A 304 -5.56 5.76 -13.47
N GLY A 305 -4.79 5.82 -12.38
CA GLY A 305 -3.90 4.77 -11.91
C GLY A 305 -4.59 3.58 -11.25
N TYR A 306 -5.91 3.65 -11.03
CA TYR A 306 -6.68 2.47 -10.65
C TYR A 306 -6.51 1.36 -11.69
N ASP A 307 -6.55 1.74 -12.98
CA ASP A 307 -6.25 0.89 -14.12
C ASP A 307 -5.66 1.72 -15.26
N ILE A 308 -4.38 1.51 -15.57
CA ILE A 308 -3.67 2.33 -16.56
C ILE A 308 -4.14 2.10 -18.01
N ARG A 309 -4.99 1.09 -18.26
CA ARG A 309 -5.72 0.97 -19.53
C ARG A 309 -6.61 2.18 -19.79
N SER A 310 -6.92 2.97 -18.77
CA SER A 310 -7.63 4.25 -18.91
C SER A 310 -6.95 5.23 -19.87
N LEU A 311 -5.64 5.10 -20.07
CA LEU A 311 -4.84 5.90 -21.00
C LEU A 311 -4.63 5.24 -22.38
N ALA A 312 -5.14 4.02 -22.58
CA ALA A 312 -4.85 3.23 -23.77
C ALA A 312 -5.78 3.53 -24.98
N GLY A 313 -6.92 4.19 -24.76
CA GLY A 313 -8.00 4.34 -25.74
C GLY A 313 -7.72 5.24 -26.96
N GLY A 314 -6.61 5.99 -26.98
CA GLY A 314 -6.39 7.04 -27.99
C GLY A 314 -5.35 6.79 -29.09
N GLY A 315 -4.66 5.64 -29.14
CA GLY A 315 -3.45 5.56 -29.98
C GLY A 315 -2.89 4.20 -30.36
N GLY A 316 -3.75 3.22 -30.64
CA GLY A 316 -3.31 1.91 -31.16
C GLY A 316 -2.57 1.03 -30.16
N ILE A 317 -2.73 1.28 -28.85
CA ILE A 317 -2.32 0.34 -27.81
C ILE A 317 -3.31 -0.82 -27.89
N VAL A 318 -2.81 -2.01 -28.21
CA VAL A 318 -3.61 -3.23 -28.14
C VAL A 318 -3.91 -3.47 -26.66
N VAL A 319 -5.11 -3.07 -26.24
CA VAL A 319 -5.65 -3.48 -24.95
C VAL A 319 -5.97 -4.96 -25.10
N PRO A 320 -5.35 -5.86 -24.32
CA PRO A 320 -5.81 -7.24 -24.29
C PRO A 320 -7.29 -7.23 -23.90
N ASP A 321 -8.15 -7.77 -24.78
CA ASP A 321 -9.57 -8.04 -24.46
C ASP A 321 -9.63 -8.70 -23.10
N ASP A 322 -10.50 -8.21 -22.20
CA ASP A 322 -10.71 -8.63 -20.80
C ASP A 322 -10.10 -10.01 -20.52
N ALA A 323 -8.77 -10.04 -20.37
CA ALA A 323 -8.06 -11.29 -20.53
C ALA A 323 -8.33 -12.04 -19.25
N SER A 324 -9.18 -13.07 -19.33
CA SER A 324 -9.17 -14.15 -18.36
C SER A 324 -7.72 -14.54 -18.22
N MET A 325 -7.11 -14.20 -17.09
CA MET A 325 -5.69 -14.46 -16.87
C MET A 325 -5.42 -15.91 -17.26
N ALA A 326 -4.45 -16.12 -18.14
CA ALA A 326 -3.87 -17.43 -18.28
C ALA A 326 -3.48 -17.91 -16.87
N PRO A 327 -3.95 -19.07 -16.40
CA PRO A 327 -3.60 -19.57 -15.07
C PRO A 327 -2.09 -19.75 -15.02
N GLY A 328 -1.37 -18.83 -14.38
CA GLY A 328 0.09 -18.92 -14.32
C GLY A 328 0.85 -17.71 -13.79
N GLU A 329 0.44 -16.47 -14.07
CA GLU A 329 1.34 -15.32 -13.83
C GLU A 329 0.85 -14.23 -12.85
N GLY A 330 -0.37 -14.32 -12.30
CA GLY A 330 -0.91 -13.32 -11.36
C GLY A 330 -1.38 -13.89 -10.02
N GLY A 331 -0.64 -13.64 -8.94
CA GLY A 331 -1.17 -13.65 -7.56
C GLY A 331 -0.70 -14.76 -6.62
N ASN A 332 0.61 -14.92 -6.40
CA ASN A 332 1.14 -15.84 -5.38
C ASN A 332 0.77 -15.38 -3.96
N TRP A 333 -0.32 -15.91 -3.38
CA TRP A 333 -0.73 -15.69 -1.99
C TRP A 333 -0.14 -16.73 -1.04
N VAL A 334 0.93 -17.42 -1.45
CA VAL A 334 1.57 -18.45 -0.64
C VAL A 334 2.57 -17.79 0.30
N PRO A 335 2.45 -18.00 1.63
CA PRO A 335 3.40 -17.50 2.61
C PRO A 335 4.60 -18.44 2.70
N ALA A 336 5.67 -18.02 3.38
CA ALA A 336 6.69 -18.97 3.82
C ALA A 336 6.06 -19.95 4.82
N GLY A 337 6.36 -21.24 4.71
CA GLY A 337 5.80 -22.25 5.59
C GLY A 337 6.32 -22.11 7.03
N HIS A 338 5.40 -22.03 8.01
CA HIS A 338 5.76 -21.86 9.41
C HIS A 338 4.69 -22.45 10.37
N PRO A 339 5.07 -22.95 11.55
CA PRO A 339 4.14 -23.41 12.57
C PRO A 339 3.64 -22.22 13.42
N PHE A 340 2.63 -21.50 12.93
CA PHE A 340 2.16 -20.21 13.45
C PHE A 340 2.13 -20.06 14.99
N SER A 341 1.37 -20.89 15.72
CA SER A 341 1.30 -20.77 17.18
C SER A 341 2.65 -20.97 17.87
N ARG A 342 3.49 -21.87 17.34
CA ARG A 342 4.81 -22.15 17.92
C ARG A 342 5.76 -20.97 17.71
N VAL A 343 5.74 -20.34 16.53
CA VAL A 343 6.62 -19.20 16.27
C VAL A 343 6.24 -17.98 17.13
N LEU A 344 4.95 -17.74 17.36
CA LEU A 344 4.48 -16.70 18.28
C LEU A 344 4.94 -16.93 19.71
N SER A 345 4.82 -18.17 20.21
CA SER A 345 5.20 -18.50 21.58
C SER A 345 6.70 -18.34 21.82
N ILE A 346 7.54 -18.73 20.85
CA ILE A 346 8.99 -18.54 20.91
C ILE A 346 9.35 -17.06 20.87
N TYR A 347 8.73 -16.27 19.98
CA TYR A 347 8.98 -14.83 19.92
C TYR A 347 8.52 -14.09 21.18
N ARG A 348 7.40 -14.50 21.78
CA ARG A 348 6.95 -13.98 23.08
C ARG A 348 7.95 -14.29 24.18
N ALA A 349 8.47 -15.52 24.25
CA ALA A 349 9.50 -15.89 25.23
C ALA A 349 10.77 -15.03 25.10
N TYR A 350 11.21 -14.75 23.87
CA TYR A 350 12.29 -13.81 23.59
C TYR A 350 11.99 -12.40 24.13
N ARG A 351 10.80 -11.86 23.82
CA ARG A 351 10.42 -10.51 24.25
C ARG A 351 10.21 -10.37 25.75
N GLU A 352 10.08 -11.46 26.48
CA GLU A 352 10.03 -11.48 27.95
C GLU A 352 11.42 -11.40 28.58
N THR A 353 12.43 -11.99 27.94
CA THR A 353 13.83 -11.91 28.42
C THR A 353 14.53 -10.65 27.95
N GLU A 354 14.21 -10.18 26.74
CA GLU A 354 14.87 -9.06 26.05
C GLU A 354 13.85 -7.97 25.66
N PRO A 355 13.19 -7.30 26.62
CA PRO A 355 12.08 -6.40 26.33
C PRO A 355 12.47 -5.16 25.52
N ALA A 356 13.73 -4.71 25.64
CA ALA A 356 14.27 -3.52 24.95
C ALA A 356 14.71 -3.82 23.51
N ASN A 357 15.03 -5.08 23.20
CA ASN A 357 15.60 -5.50 21.93
C ASN A 357 14.49 -6.16 21.11
N SER A 358 13.95 -5.48 20.11
CA SER A 358 12.81 -6.00 19.36
C SER A 358 13.10 -6.35 17.91
N ASN A 359 14.30 -6.07 17.40
CA ASN A 359 14.67 -6.30 16.00
C ASN A 359 14.96 -7.79 15.72
N ALA A 360 15.12 -8.12 14.44
CA ALA A 360 15.33 -9.51 14.00
C ALA A 360 16.74 -10.02 14.31
N GLU A 361 17.77 -9.16 14.30
CA GLU A 361 19.15 -9.55 14.55
C GLU A 361 19.36 -9.99 16.00
N ASP A 362 18.83 -9.21 16.95
CA ASP A 362 18.88 -9.54 18.37
C ASP A 362 18.08 -10.82 18.68
N PHE A 363 16.96 -11.03 17.99
CA PHE A 363 16.21 -12.27 18.11
C PHE A 363 16.97 -13.49 17.58
N GLU A 364 17.68 -13.34 16.45
CA GLU A 364 18.55 -14.40 15.91
C GLU A 364 19.70 -14.73 16.87
N GLN A 365 20.32 -13.71 17.46
CA GLN A 365 21.36 -13.87 18.47
C GLN A 365 20.84 -14.58 19.72
N TRP A 366 19.68 -14.18 20.23
CA TRP A 366 19.04 -14.82 21.38
C TRP A 366 18.74 -16.29 21.12
N LEU A 367 18.22 -16.64 19.94
CA LEU A 367 18.02 -18.04 19.56
C LEU A 367 19.34 -18.82 19.52
N GLY A 368 20.45 -18.18 19.18
CA GLY A 368 21.79 -18.76 19.09
C GLY A 368 22.53 -18.92 20.43
N ALA A 369 22.05 -18.31 21.51
CA ALA A 369 22.67 -18.41 22.83
C ALA A 369 22.71 -19.87 23.33
N PRO A 370 23.78 -20.32 24.02
CA PRO A 370 23.95 -21.73 24.42
C PRO A 370 22.73 -22.36 25.12
N GLU A 371 22.06 -21.59 25.98
CA GLU A 371 20.85 -21.96 26.73
C GLU A 371 19.58 -22.13 25.88
N HIS A 372 19.59 -21.63 24.63
CA HIS A 372 18.45 -21.58 23.72
C HIS A 372 18.70 -22.37 22.43
N ALA A 373 19.95 -22.46 22.01
CA ALA A 373 20.41 -23.04 20.76
C ALA A 373 19.89 -24.46 20.50
N ALA A 374 19.95 -25.34 21.52
CA ALA A 374 19.46 -26.71 21.42
C ALA A 374 17.93 -26.78 21.47
N ARG A 375 17.28 -25.94 22.28
CA ARG A 375 15.83 -25.92 22.48
C ARG A 375 15.08 -25.44 21.21
N TYR A 376 15.66 -24.48 20.49
CA TYR A 376 15.05 -23.84 19.33
C TYR A 376 15.75 -24.15 18.01
N ASP A 377 16.49 -25.26 17.92
CA ASP A 377 17.24 -25.68 16.73
C ASP A 377 16.39 -25.68 15.44
N ALA A 378 15.18 -26.23 15.48
CA ALA A 378 14.27 -26.20 14.33
C ALA A 378 13.88 -24.77 13.89
N PHE A 379 13.75 -23.83 14.82
CA PHE A 379 13.49 -22.42 14.49
C PHE A 379 14.72 -21.83 13.81
N ARG A 380 15.91 -22.04 14.38
CA ARG A 380 17.19 -21.53 13.83
C ARG A 380 17.41 -22.01 12.40
N GLN A 381 17.20 -23.29 12.13
CA GLN A 381 17.34 -23.87 10.79
C GLN A 381 16.34 -23.31 9.77
N ASN A 382 15.21 -22.77 10.23
CA ASN A 382 14.14 -22.23 9.39
C ASN A 382 13.90 -20.73 9.63
N PHE A 383 14.89 -20.01 10.18
CA PHE A 383 14.72 -18.68 10.77
C PHE A 383 13.96 -17.72 9.85
N ARG A 384 14.42 -17.58 8.59
CA ARG A 384 13.79 -16.71 7.60
C ARG A 384 12.32 -17.03 7.35
N ASN A 385 11.97 -18.32 7.24
CA ASN A 385 10.59 -18.75 7.01
C ASN A 385 9.72 -18.54 8.26
N TYR A 386 10.28 -18.80 9.44
CA TYR A 386 9.55 -18.73 10.70
C TYR A 386 9.37 -17.29 11.19
N CYS A 387 10.20 -16.35 10.73
CA CYS A 387 10.02 -14.92 10.93
C CYS A 387 9.05 -14.27 9.93
N TYR A 388 8.54 -14.99 8.91
CA TYR A 388 7.56 -14.45 7.95
C TYR A 388 6.37 -13.73 8.62
N PRO A 389 5.74 -14.26 9.68
CA PRO A 389 4.63 -13.59 10.35
C PRO A 389 5.04 -12.27 11.04
N PHE A 390 6.34 -12.06 11.30
CA PHE A 390 6.82 -10.91 12.06
C PHE A 390 7.01 -9.67 11.15
N ASP A 391 6.95 -9.88 9.83
CA ASP A 391 7.10 -8.86 8.81
C ASP A 391 6.05 -7.75 8.92
N GLU A 392 6.43 -6.55 8.49
CA GLU A 392 5.60 -5.33 8.54
C GLU A 392 4.31 -5.41 7.72
N ARG A 393 4.25 -6.34 6.75
CA ARG A 393 3.07 -6.62 5.93
C ARG A 393 2.18 -7.73 6.49
N GLU A 394 2.63 -8.44 7.53
CA GLU A 394 1.86 -9.49 8.21
C GLU A 394 1.38 -9.00 9.56
N PHE A 395 2.01 -9.43 10.67
CA PHE A 395 1.60 -9.05 12.01
C PHE A 395 2.48 -7.96 12.64
N ASP A 396 3.61 -7.58 12.01
CA ASP A 396 4.50 -6.50 12.45
C ASP A 396 4.91 -6.60 13.93
N LEU A 397 5.37 -7.78 14.34
CA LEU A 397 5.56 -8.09 15.77
C LEU A 397 6.73 -7.32 16.39
N HIS A 398 7.73 -6.92 15.58
CA HIS A 398 8.92 -6.22 16.03
C HIS A 398 8.60 -4.86 16.66
N VAL A 399 7.57 -4.16 16.19
CA VAL A 399 7.18 -2.84 16.72
C VAL A 399 6.05 -2.91 17.75
N ARG A 400 5.51 -4.11 18.02
CA ARG A 400 4.45 -4.28 19.02
C ARG A 400 5.00 -4.32 20.44
N SER A 401 4.16 -3.87 21.37
CA SER A 401 4.42 -4.02 22.80
C SER A 401 4.31 -5.48 23.23
N LEU A 402 4.97 -5.85 24.33
CA LEU A 402 4.88 -7.19 24.88
C LEU A 402 3.41 -7.60 25.19
N LYS A 403 2.60 -6.66 25.70
CA LYS A 403 1.17 -6.90 25.97
C LYS A 403 0.39 -7.23 24.69
N GLU A 404 0.68 -6.55 23.58
CA GLU A 404 0.07 -6.87 22.28
C GLU A 404 0.52 -8.24 21.79
N ILE A 405 1.80 -8.58 21.94
CA ILE A 405 2.34 -9.89 21.54
C ILE A 405 1.68 -11.02 22.35
N GLN A 406 1.56 -10.87 23.67
CA GLN A 406 0.86 -11.82 24.54
C GLN A 406 -0.61 -11.95 24.16
N SER A 407 -1.28 -10.83 23.84
CA SER A 407 -2.67 -10.86 23.36
C SER A 407 -2.81 -11.63 22.05
N ILE A 408 -1.92 -11.37 21.09
CA ILE A 408 -1.88 -12.05 19.79
C ILE A 408 -1.62 -13.55 19.98
N GLU A 409 -0.62 -13.95 20.77
CA GLU A 409 -0.28 -15.35 21.06
C GLU A 409 -1.43 -16.12 21.73
N ASN A 410 -2.23 -15.45 22.57
CA ASN A 410 -3.39 -16.07 23.19
C ASN A 410 -4.49 -16.44 22.16
N GLY A 411 -4.49 -15.85 20.97
CA GLY A 411 -5.45 -16.18 19.90
C GLY A 411 -6.91 -15.85 20.22
N SER A 412 -7.17 -15.14 21.32
CA SER A 412 -8.51 -14.68 21.71
C SER A 412 -9.09 -13.69 20.68
N GLU A 413 -10.36 -13.31 20.83
CA GLU A 413 -10.93 -12.24 19.99
C GLU A 413 -10.14 -10.93 20.12
N HIS A 414 -9.69 -10.61 21.33
CA HIS A 414 -8.82 -9.45 21.55
C HIS A 414 -7.47 -9.60 20.85
N GLY A 415 -6.93 -10.83 20.80
CA GLY A 415 -5.72 -11.18 20.07
C GLY A 415 -5.87 -11.02 18.56
N LEU A 416 -6.98 -11.49 18.00
CA LEU A 416 -7.32 -11.32 16.59
C LEU A 416 -7.45 -9.85 16.22
N ARG A 417 -8.17 -9.06 17.02
CA ARG A 417 -8.28 -7.60 16.81
C ARG A 417 -6.92 -6.93 16.90
N ALA A 418 -6.08 -7.29 17.87
CA ALA A 418 -4.72 -6.75 17.98
C ALA A 418 -3.89 -7.09 16.73
N ALA A 419 -3.91 -8.35 16.28
CA ALA A 419 -3.26 -8.83 15.07
C ALA A 419 -3.78 -8.12 13.80
N ASN A 420 -5.07 -7.75 13.79
CA ASN A 420 -5.72 -7.00 12.72
C ASN A 420 -5.74 -5.47 12.99
N ASN A 421 -4.74 -4.96 13.71
CA ASN A 421 -4.51 -3.52 13.94
C ASN A 421 -5.65 -2.75 14.65
N GLY A 422 -6.55 -3.46 15.31
CA GLY A 422 -7.69 -2.94 16.04
C GLY A 422 -9.02 -3.10 15.29
N GLU A 423 -8.98 -3.48 14.01
CA GLU A 423 -10.19 -3.66 13.22
C GLU A 423 -10.89 -4.98 13.58
N PRO A 424 -12.22 -4.97 13.79
CA PRO A 424 -12.98 -6.16 14.16
C PRO A 424 -13.16 -7.14 13.00
N GLU A 425 -13.04 -6.65 11.76
CA GLU A 425 -13.24 -7.39 10.52
C GLU A 425 -12.01 -7.26 9.62
N PHE A 426 -11.84 -8.21 8.71
CA PHE A 426 -10.79 -8.21 7.72
C PHE A 426 -10.97 -7.01 6.77
N VAL A 427 -9.93 -6.18 6.68
CA VAL A 427 -9.93 -5.02 5.79
C VAL A 427 -9.01 -5.29 4.62
N ALA A 428 -9.59 -5.56 3.45
CA ALA A 428 -8.81 -5.70 2.23
C ALA A 428 -8.13 -4.36 1.84
N GLY A 429 -6.83 -4.22 2.06
CA GLY A 429 -6.01 -3.08 1.59
C GLY A 429 -5.28 -3.31 0.26
N ALA A 430 -5.18 -2.31 -0.63
CA ALA A 430 -4.84 -2.38 -2.07
C ALA A 430 -3.62 -3.23 -2.53
N GLU A 431 -2.83 -3.76 -1.61
CA GLU A 431 -1.54 -4.40 -1.79
C GLU A 431 -1.56 -5.85 -1.27
N ARG A 432 -0.50 -6.61 -1.54
CA ARG A 432 -0.32 -7.97 -1.01
C ARG A 432 0.16 -7.92 0.45
N VAL A 433 -0.78 -7.72 1.37
CA VAL A 433 -0.57 -7.68 2.83
C VAL A 433 -1.48 -8.70 3.53
N GLN A 434 -1.20 -9.00 4.79
CA GLN A 434 -1.96 -9.92 5.63
C GLN A 434 -2.16 -11.30 5.00
N VAL A 435 -1.13 -11.83 4.32
CA VAL A 435 -1.24 -13.10 3.59
C VAL A 435 -1.57 -14.25 4.53
N CYS A 436 -1.12 -14.21 5.79
CA CYS A 436 -1.52 -15.19 6.79
C CYS A 436 -3.05 -15.20 7.03
N PHE A 437 -3.71 -14.04 7.11
CA PHE A 437 -5.17 -13.97 7.21
C PHE A 437 -5.84 -14.37 5.90
N VAL A 438 -5.32 -13.95 4.75
CA VAL A 438 -5.85 -14.38 3.45
C VAL A 438 -5.79 -15.90 3.31
N CYS A 439 -4.70 -16.54 3.71
CA CYS A 439 -4.58 -17.99 3.73
C CYS A 439 -5.61 -18.64 4.66
N ALA A 440 -5.89 -18.05 5.82
CA ALA A 440 -6.92 -18.55 6.73
C ALA A 440 -8.32 -18.49 6.11
N GLY A 441 -8.65 -17.39 5.44
CA GLY A 441 -9.90 -17.21 4.68
C GLY A 441 -10.02 -18.22 3.55
N LEU A 442 -9.02 -18.28 2.67
CA LEU A 442 -8.97 -19.23 1.54
C LEU A 442 -9.07 -20.69 2.02
N ALA A 443 -8.34 -21.05 3.08
CA ALA A 443 -8.41 -22.40 3.64
C ALA A 443 -9.80 -22.73 4.19
N GLY A 444 -10.43 -21.79 4.92
CA GLY A 444 -11.78 -21.97 5.45
C GLY A 444 -12.82 -22.16 4.35
N TYR A 445 -12.82 -21.31 3.32
CA TYR A 445 -13.75 -21.46 2.19
C TYR A 445 -13.48 -22.74 1.39
N CYS A 446 -12.22 -23.11 1.13
CA CYS A 446 -11.90 -24.38 0.51
C CYS A 446 -12.40 -25.59 1.31
N MET A 447 -12.44 -25.51 2.65
CA MET A 447 -12.99 -26.57 3.50
C MET A 447 -14.52 -26.70 3.39
N LEU A 448 -15.24 -25.64 2.98
CA LEU A 448 -16.69 -25.67 2.76
C LEU A 448 -17.04 -26.31 1.40
N ILE A 449 -16.31 -25.95 0.34
CA ILE A 449 -16.72 -26.30 -1.03
C ILE A 449 -16.18 -27.67 -1.45
N GLU A 450 -14.97 -28.01 -0.99
CA GLU A 450 -14.27 -29.19 -1.48
C GLU A 450 -14.18 -30.27 -0.40
N THR A 451 -14.57 -31.49 -0.77
CA THR A 451 -14.65 -32.62 0.15
C THR A 451 -13.30 -33.30 0.38
N THR A 452 -12.42 -33.29 -0.63
CA THR A 452 -11.11 -33.98 -0.56
C THR A 452 -9.93 -33.01 -0.41
N PRO A 453 -8.83 -33.43 0.24
CA PRO A 453 -7.62 -32.61 0.35
C PRO A 453 -7.01 -32.20 -0.99
N ASP A 454 -7.08 -33.06 -2.00
CA ASP A 454 -6.48 -32.77 -3.31
C ASP A 454 -7.33 -31.81 -4.13
N ALA A 455 -8.66 -31.94 -4.09
CA ALA A 455 -9.55 -30.99 -4.77
C ALA A 455 -9.38 -29.56 -4.23
N ARG A 456 -9.17 -29.40 -2.91
CA ARG A 456 -8.83 -28.11 -2.28
C ARG A 456 -7.58 -27.47 -2.89
N LYS A 457 -6.49 -28.25 -3.03
CA LYS A 457 -5.23 -27.75 -3.61
C LYS A 457 -5.41 -27.40 -5.09
N GLN A 458 -6.08 -28.26 -5.85
CA GLN A 458 -6.33 -28.03 -7.27
C GLN A 458 -7.17 -26.79 -7.52
N ARG A 459 -8.16 -26.50 -6.67
CA ARG A 459 -8.93 -25.25 -6.76
C ARG A 459 -8.04 -24.02 -6.56
N LEU A 460 -7.18 -24.01 -5.55
CA LEU A 460 -6.26 -22.89 -5.31
C LEU A 460 -5.32 -22.66 -6.49
N ILE A 461 -4.84 -23.73 -7.12
CA ILE A 461 -3.98 -23.65 -8.31
C ILE A 461 -4.77 -23.12 -9.51
N LYS A 462 -5.92 -23.73 -9.81
CA LYS A 462 -6.79 -23.33 -10.93
C LYS A 462 -7.22 -21.87 -10.83
N LYS A 463 -7.45 -21.38 -9.61
CA LYS A 463 -7.82 -19.98 -9.36
C LYS A 463 -6.62 -19.04 -9.25
N GLY A 464 -5.39 -19.54 -9.33
CA GLY A 464 -4.16 -18.74 -9.35
C GLY A 464 -3.72 -18.20 -8.00
N PHE A 465 -4.17 -18.79 -6.89
CA PHE A 465 -3.69 -18.43 -5.53
C PHE A 465 -2.36 -19.12 -5.18
N ALA A 466 -2.05 -20.21 -5.88
CA ALA A 466 -0.84 -21.02 -5.70
C ALA A 466 -0.36 -21.53 -7.07
N GLY A 467 0.96 -21.62 -7.28
CA GLY A 467 1.53 -22.05 -8.57
C GLY A 467 1.73 -23.57 -8.70
N THR A 468 1.85 -24.27 -7.58
CA THR A 468 2.15 -25.71 -7.53
C THR A 468 1.39 -26.40 -6.40
N ASN A 469 1.32 -27.74 -6.44
CA ASN A 469 0.71 -28.55 -5.39
C ASN A 469 1.37 -28.33 -4.02
N ASN A 470 2.70 -28.20 -3.99
CA ASN A 470 3.44 -27.92 -2.76
C ASN A 470 3.07 -26.53 -2.19
N SER A 471 3.02 -25.52 -3.06
CA SER A 471 2.68 -24.16 -2.66
C SER A 471 1.22 -24.04 -2.17
N ALA A 472 0.29 -24.77 -2.80
CA ALA A 472 -1.09 -24.87 -2.34
C ALA A 472 -1.19 -25.62 -0.99
N GLY A 473 -0.37 -26.66 -0.80
CA GLY A 473 -0.23 -27.36 0.47
C GLY A 473 0.26 -26.45 1.59
N THR A 474 1.27 -25.60 1.31
CA THR A 474 1.78 -24.60 2.26
C THR A 474 0.70 -23.58 2.63
N LEU A 475 -0.01 -23.02 1.63
CA LEU A 475 -1.12 -22.10 1.85
C LEU A 475 -2.19 -22.71 2.77
N MET A 476 -2.64 -23.94 2.47
CA MET A 476 -3.62 -24.66 3.30
C MET A 476 -3.09 -24.99 4.69
N SER A 477 -1.80 -25.28 4.84
CA SER A 477 -1.18 -25.59 6.13
C SER A 477 -1.13 -24.34 7.03
N VAL A 478 -0.57 -23.25 6.52
CA VAL A 478 -0.48 -21.97 7.24
C VAL A 478 -1.87 -21.41 7.53
N GLY A 479 -2.76 -21.40 6.53
CA GLY A 479 -4.14 -20.92 6.70
C GLY A 479 -4.90 -21.65 7.79
N ARG A 480 -4.77 -22.98 7.87
CA ARG A 480 -5.36 -23.76 8.96
C ARG A 480 -4.71 -23.48 10.32
N GLY A 481 -3.39 -23.29 10.35
CA GLY A 481 -2.66 -22.91 11.55
C GLY A 481 -3.14 -21.58 12.13
N VAL A 482 -3.15 -20.54 11.31
CA VAL A 482 -3.62 -19.19 11.65
C VAL A 482 -5.11 -19.21 12.02
N GLY A 483 -5.93 -19.87 11.19
CA GLY A 483 -7.37 -19.94 11.40
C GLY A 483 -7.75 -20.61 12.72
N ARG A 484 -7.10 -21.73 13.08
CA ARG A 484 -7.33 -22.37 14.38
C ARG A 484 -6.81 -21.54 15.55
N HIS A 485 -5.65 -20.91 15.38
CA HIS A 485 -5.06 -20.07 16.42
C HIS A 485 -6.02 -18.96 16.87
N PHE A 486 -6.65 -18.24 15.93
CA PHE A 486 -7.60 -17.17 16.25
C PHE A 486 -9.06 -17.63 16.45
N GLY A 487 -9.32 -18.95 16.44
CA GLY A 487 -10.67 -19.51 16.54
C GLY A 487 -11.56 -19.22 15.33
N LEU A 488 -10.98 -18.85 14.18
CA LEU A 488 -11.67 -18.74 12.89
C LEU A 488 -12.00 -20.13 12.34
N LEU A 489 -11.18 -21.13 12.62
CA LEU A 489 -11.44 -22.52 12.25
C LEU A 489 -11.49 -23.40 13.51
N ASP A 490 -12.39 -24.39 13.52
CA ASP A 490 -12.45 -25.38 14.59
C ASP A 490 -11.30 -26.42 14.50
N ASN A 491 -11.23 -27.34 15.45
CA ASN A 491 -10.20 -28.40 15.47
C ASN A 491 -10.26 -29.33 14.25
N ARG A 492 -11.39 -29.37 13.52
CA ARG A 492 -11.58 -30.10 12.27
C ARG A 492 -11.35 -29.22 11.03
N ASN A 493 -10.90 -27.98 11.23
CA ASN A 493 -10.67 -26.94 10.22
C ASN A 493 -11.95 -26.43 9.53
N ARG A 494 -13.10 -26.55 10.18
CA ARG A 494 -14.35 -25.98 9.66
C ARG A 494 -14.48 -24.53 10.09
N PRO A 495 -14.97 -23.63 9.22
CA PRO A 495 -15.31 -22.25 9.59
C PRO A 495 -16.22 -22.16 10.82
N THR A 496 -15.89 -21.25 11.73
CA THR A 496 -16.71 -20.92 12.91
C THR A 496 -17.60 -19.71 12.64
N ALA A 497 -18.52 -19.36 13.55
CA ALA A 497 -19.27 -18.10 13.46
C ALA A 497 -18.33 -16.88 13.39
N ARG A 498 -17.20 -16.92 14.10
CA ARG A 498 -16.17 -15.88 14.07
C ARG A 498 -15.51 -15.76 12.69
N PHE A 499 -15.37 -16.86 11.95
CA PHE A 499 -14.85 -16.81 10.57
C PHE A 499 -15.68 -15.89 9.69
N PHE A 500 -17.00 -16.11 9.67
CA PHE A 500 -17.91 -15.37 8.81
C PHE A 500 -18.03 -13.91 9.26
N SER A 501 -18.06 -13.66 10.57
CA SER A 501 -18.03 -12.29 11.10
C SER A 501 -16.72 -11.56 10.78
N PHE A 502 -15.56 -12.24 10.89
CA PHE A 502 -14.27 -11.59 10.65
C PHE A 502 -14.03 -11.34 9.15
N PHE A 503 -14.22 -12.32 8.28
CA PHE A 503 -13.92 -12.14 6.86
C PHE A 503 -14.98 -11.29 6.15
N GLY A 504 -16.26 -11.46 6.51
CA GLY A 504 -17.36 -10.61 6.07
C GLY A 504 -17.34 -10.23 4.59
N GLU A 505 -17.72 -8.99 4.31
CA GLU A 505 -17.65 -8.38 2.96
C GLU A 505 -16.23 -7.99 2.57
N GLY A 506 -15.34 -7.85 3.55
CA GLY A 506 -13.94 -7.53 3.32
C GLY A 506 -13.19 -8.60 2.53
N PHE A 507 -13.73 -9.82 2.43
CA PHE A 507 -13.11 -10.95 1.75
C PHE A 507 -13.75 -11.32 0.40
N ASP A 508 -14.72 -10.52 -0.08
CA ASP A 508 -15.53 -10.83 -1.26
C ASP A 508 -14.67 -11.05 -2.52
N ASP A 509 -13.69 -10.19 -2.80
CA ASP A 509 -12.78 -10.36 -3.95
C ASP A 509 -12.10 -11.75 -4.00
N PHE A 510 -11.72 -12.28 -2.83
CA PHE A 510 -11.08 -13.59 -2.72
C PHE A 510 -12.09 -14.73 -2.84
N ARG A 511 -13.25 -14.57 -2.19
CA ARG A 511 -14.35 -15.53 -2.19
C ARG A 511 -14.93 -15.70 -3.60
N ASP A 512 -15.22 -14.61 -4.28
CA ASP A 512 -15.78 -14.59 -5.63
C ASP A 512 -14.79 -15.20 -6.63
N ARG A 513 -13.50 -14.89 -6.49
CA ARG A 513 -12.43 -15.54 -7.28
C ARG A 513 -12.38 -17.05 -7.04
N LEU A 514 -12.57 -17.52 -5.80
CA LEU A 514 -12.69 -18.95 -5.49
C LEU A 514 -13.94 -19.62 -6.10
N GLY A 515 -14.95 -18.83 -6.46
CA GLY A 515 -16.25 -19.28 -6.96
C GLY A 515 -17.10 -19.86 -5.83
N VAL A 516 -17.28 -19.08 -4.77
CA VAL A 516 -18.10 -19.42 -3.59
C VAL A 516 -19.14 -18.35 -3.44
N ASP A 517 -20.40 -18.76 -3.40
CA ASP A 517 -21.49 -17.82 -3.14
C ASP A 517 -21.48 -17.39 -1.66
N ARG A 518 -22.10 -16.24 -1.39
CA ARG A 518 -22.18 -15.66 -0.05
C ARG A 518 -23.18 -16.43 0.84
N ASP A 519 -24.19 -17.02 0.22
CA ASP A 519 -25.23 -17.86 0.82
C ASP A 519 -24.81 -19.34 0.80
#